data_AF-A0A0M8SR24-F1
#
_entry.id   AF-A0A0M8SR24-F1
#
_cell.length_a   1.000
_cell.length_b   1.000
_cell.length_c   1.000
_cell.angle_alpha   90.00
_cell.angle_beta   90.00
_cell.angle_gamma   90.00
#
_symmetry.space_group_name_H-M   'P 1'
#
loop_
_entity.id
_entity.type
_entity.pdbx_description
1 polymer ?
#
loop_
_entity_poly.entity_id
_entity_poly.type
_entity_poly.pdbx_seq_one_letter_code
_entity_poly.pdbx_strand_id
1 'polypeptide(L)'
;MGPGLAARQVPDPAGLVALQRTAGNAAVTRWVQRQEIPGAREAAQRNAADPTGHGEWGTFCQTMAEAGFPDSVTDAAWQLILGGIAEQGPLNDEAMAMFSERQEQRDHRASNTWYQELVQFIGDYLEIDRPTMALWSGGIDTSVYARSKGHTPLESTPFGGVVDKLSLTEEWKFKTPMWNVLSKAFVNRARGPVHIFLRAYNPDSVLIAQEVPQLRVVMALNPDVKLVWHPVYTAADGKLMEVTKKLELTTDASYSSRDECVQVLYDYLRLKHDPANANSERAHAEMSARLKANGNPQ
;
A
#
# COMPACT_ATOMS: atom_id res chain seq x y z
N MET A 1 40.06 12.88 -27.71
CA MET A 1 38.93 12.06 -27.23
C MET A 1 39.23 11.64 -25.80
N GLY A 2 38.50 12.22 -24.86
CA GLY A 2 38.52 11.88 -23.43
C GLY A 2 37.10 12.11 -22.91
N PRO A 3 36.59 11.25 -22.00
CA PRO A 3 35.16 11.07 -21.78
C PRO A 3 34.56 12.31 -21.13
N GLY A 4 33.44 12.79 -21.67
CA GLY A 4 32.66 13.87 -21.09
C GLY A 4 32.06 13.43 -19.77
N LEU A 5 32.48 14.08 -18.69
CA LEU A 5 31.74 14.12 -17.44
C LEU A 5 30.34 14.67 -17.75
N ALA A 6 29.34 13.79 -17.78
CA ALA A 6 27.95 14.22 -17.74
C ALA A 6 27.77 15.09 -16.50
N ALA A 7 27.38 16.34 -16.71
CA ALA A 7 27.17 17.29 -15.64
C ALA A 7 26.13 16.71 -14.66
N ARG A 8 26.54 16.52 -13.39
CA ARG A 8 25.61 16.31 -12.28
C ARG A 8 24.57 17.43 -12.36
N GLN A 9 23.31 17.09 -12.67
CA GLN A 9 22.24 18.07 -12.62
C GLN A 9 22.14 18.57 -11.18
N VAL A 10 22.44 19.87 -11.02
CA VAL A 10 22.29 20.60 -9.77
C VAL A 10 20.78 20.64 -9.43
N PRO A 11 20.40 20.56 -8.14
CA PRO A 11 19.01 20.68 -7.69
C PRO A 11 18.22 21.76 -8.42
N ASP A 12 16.97 21.47 -8.77
CA ASP A 12 15.98 22.52 -8.99
C ASP A 12 15.71 23.24 -7.65
N PRO A 13 16.04 24.54 -7.52
CA PRO A 13 15.74 25.32 -6.34
C PRO A 13 14.24 25.34 -5.98
N ALA A 14 13.35 25.17 -6.95
CA ALA A 14 11.91 25.15 -6.70
C ALA A 14 11.46 23.89 -5.95
N GLY A 15 12.01 22.72 -6.28
CA GLY A 15 11.77 21.47 -5.54
C GLY A 15 12.24 21.55 -4.08
N LEU A 16 13.38 22.20 -3.82
CA LEU A 16 13.89 22.43 -2.47
C LEU A 16 12.98 23.34 -1.65
N VAL A 17 12.51 24.43 -2.26
CA VAL A 17 11.58 25.35 -1.62
C VAL A 17 10.23 24.68 -1.36
N ALA A 18 9.75 23.83 -2.26
CA ALA A 18 8.53 23.05 -2.05
C ALA A 18 8.68 22.06 -0.88
N LEU A 19 9.77 21.29 -0.86
CA LEU A 19 10.07 20.38 0.24
C LEU A 19 10.21 21.13 1.57
N GLN A 20 10.89 22.28 1.57
CA GLN A 20 11.02 23.13 2.76
C GLN A 20 9.68 23.61 3.30
N ARG A 21 8.80 24.08 2.40
CA ARG A 21 7.50 24.63 2.78
C ARG A 21 6.56 23.57 3.33
N THR A 22 6.63 22.35 2.80
CA THR A 22 5.64 21.31 3.09
C THR A 22 6.14 20.30 4.15
N ALA A 23 7.42 19.91 4.11
CA ALA A 23 8.02 18.92 5.01
C ALA A 23 9.04 19.52 5.99
N GLY A 24 9.31 20.83 5.89
CA GLY A 24 10.16 21.56 6.83
C GLY A 24 11.67 21.45 6.56
N ASN A 25 12.45 22.16 7.37
CA ASN A 25 13.90 22.28 7.20
C ASN A 25 14.66 20.96 7.42
N ALA A 26 14.08 19.99 8.14
CA ALA A 26 14.71 18.69 8.39
C ALA A 26 14.77 17.85 7.10
N ALA A 27 13.68 17.82 6.33
CA ALA A 27 13.63 17.15 5.03
C ALA A 27 14.63 17.76 4.04
N VAL A 28 14.70 19.09 4.00
CA VAL A 28 15.69 19.83 3.19
C VAL A 28 17.11 19.53 3.65
N THR A 29 17.35 19.49 4.96
CA THR A 29 18.67 19.20 5.52
C THR A 29 19.12 17.79 5.16
N ARG A 30 18.24 16.78 5.23
CA ARG A 30 18.53 15.40 4.80
C ARG A 30 18.77 15.29 3.29
N TRP A 31 17.98 16.01 2.51
CA TRP A 31 18.16 16.10 1.06
C TRP A 31 19.53 16.71 0.70
N VAL A 32 19.93 17.77 1.41
CA VAL A 32 21.22 18.47 1.22
C VAL A 32 22.38 17.63 1.77
N GLN A 33 22.20 16.99 2.93
CA GLN A 33 23.16 16.12 3.59
C GLN A 33 23.08 14.69 3.07
N ARG A 34 23.07 14.48 1.74
CA ARG A 34 23.12 13.14 1.13
C ARG A 34 24.28 12.35 1.74
N GLN A 35 24.00 11.52 2.74
CA GLN A 35 24.99 10.63 3.31
C GLN A 35 24.83 9.28 2.64
N GLU A 36 25.96 8.67 2.34
CA GLU A 36 26.03 7.24 2.05
C GLU A 36 25.37 6.51 3.23
N ILE A 37 24.17 5.96 3.03
CA ILE A 37 23.46 5.22 4.08
C ILE A 37 24.16 3.86 4.22
N PRO A 38 24.90 3.57 5.31
CA PRO A 38 25.62 2.32 5.45
C PRO A 38 24.65 1.13 5.41
N GLY A 39 24.93 0.11 4.60
CA GLY A 39 24.10 -1.10 4.47
C GLY A 39 22.94 -1.04 3.46
N ALA A 40 22.68 0.12 2.84
CA ALA A 40 21.76 0.19 1.70
C ALA A 40 22.37 -0.52 0.47
N ARG A 41 21.57 -1.31 -0.27
CA ARG A 41 22.05 -1.95 -1.52
C ARG A 41 22.62 -0.89 -2.46
N GLU A 42 23.77 -1.16 -3.09
CA GLU A 42 24.46 -0.23 -3.99
C GLU A 42 23.56 0.36 -5.08
N ALA A 43 22.57 -0.39 -5.57
CA ALA A 43 21.58 0.11 -6.53
C ALA A 43 20.65 1.19 -5.93
N ALA A 44 20.17 1.00 -4.70
CA ALA A 44 19.32 1.97 -4.01
C ALA A 44 20.11 3.23 -3.65
N GLN A 45 21.37 3.09 -3.22
CA GLN A 45 22.26 4.23 -2.97
C GLN A 45 22.56 5.01 -4.25
N ARG A 46 22.89 4.31 -5.36
CA ARG A 46 23.12 4.95 -6.66
C ARG A 46 21.88 5.69 -7.16
N ASN A 47 20.70 5.08 -7.05
CA ASN A 47 19.45 5.72 -7.47
C ASN A 47 19.08 6.90 -6.57
N ALA A 48 19.35 6.84 -5.26
CA ALA A 48 19.19 8.00 -4.39
C ALA A 48 20.21 9.13 -4.69
N ALA A 49 21.41 8.79 -5.16
CA ALA A 49 22.46 9.75 -5.50
C ALA A 49 22.27 10.40 -6.90
N ASP A 50 21.78 9.62 -7.88
CA ASP A 50 21.34 10.07 -9.20
C ASP A 50 19.91 9.57 -9.51
N PRO A 51 18.89 10.32 -9.07
CA PRO A 51 17.48 9.94 -9.19
C PRO A 51 16.98 9.91 -10.64
N THR A 52 17.63 10.66 -11.53
CA THR A 52 17.31 10.67 -12.96
C THR A 52 17.88 9.46 -13.71
N GLY A 53 18.90 8.83 -13.13
CA GLY A 53 19.50 7.59 -13.64
C GLY A 53 18.64 6.34 -13.38
N HIS A 54 17.60 6.43 -12.56
CA HIS A 54 16.66 5.33 -12.36
C HIS A 54 15.80 5.12 -13.61
N GLY A 55 15.73 3.88 -14.11
CA GLY A 55 15.06 3.54 -15.38
C GLY A 55 13.54 3.81 -15.45
N GLU A 56 12.93 4.26 -14.35
CA GLU A 56 11.50 4.59 -14.25
C GLU A 56 11.25 6.08 -13.99
N TRP A 57 12.30 6.92 -13.95
CA TRP A 57 12.18 8.36 -13.76
C TRP A 57 11.25 9.01 -14.79
N GLY A 58 11.42 8.67 -16.07
CA GLY A 58 10.58 9.19 -17.15
C GLY A 58 9.10 8.78 -17.00
N THR A 59 8.85 7.51 -16.66
CA THR A 59 7.49 7.00 -16.39
C THR A 59 6.86 7.70 -15.19
N PHE A 60 7.63 7.92 -14.12
CA PHE A 60 7.16 8.63 -12.94
C PHE A 60 6.80 10.09 -13.26
N CYS A 61 7.66 10.82 -13.97
CA CYS A 61 7.37 12.19 -14.40
C CYS A 61 6.11 12.27 -15.25
N GLN A 62 6.00 11.38 -16.24
CA GLN A 62 4.84 11.33 -17.13
C GLN A 62 3.55 11.08 -16.34
N THR A 63 3.54 10.08 -15.46
CA THR A 63 2.34 9.71 -14.70
C THR A 63 1.96 10.77 -13.67
N MET A 64 2.92 11.43 -13.03
CA MET A 64 2.67 12.60 -12.17
C MET A 64 2.07 13.76 -12.96
N ALA A 65 2.61 14.08 -14.13
CA ALA A 65 2.08 15.14 -14.99
C ALA A 65 0.64 14.82 -15.48
N GLU A 66 0.38 13.58 -15.89
CA GLU A 66 -0.96 13.10 -16.28
C GLU A 66 -1.98 13.21 -15.13
N ALA A 67 -1.53 12.98 -13.89
CA ALA A 67 -2.35 13.14 -12.70
C ALA A 67 -2.43 14.60 -12.19
N GLY A 68 -1.81 15.56 -12.90
CA GLY A 68 -1.91 16.99 -12.64
C GLY A 68 -0.98 17.51 -11.54
N PHE A 69 0.07 16.76 -11.18
CA PHE A 69 1.02 17.18 -10.15
C PHE A 69 1.99 18.26 -10.68
N PRO A 70 2.32 19.28 -9.87
CA PRO A 70 3.39 20.22 -10.20
C PRO A 70 4.76 19.54 -10.26
N ASP A 71 5.65 19.99 -11.14
CA ASP A 71 7.02 19.46 -11.27
C ASP A 71 7.78 19.46 -9.93
N SER A 72 7.61 20.51 -9.11
CA SER A 72 8.24 20.58 -7.79
C SER A 72 7.76 19.48 -6.83
N VAL A 73 6.53 18.99 -7.00
CA VAL A 73 5.98 17.87 -6.23
C VAL A 73 6.48 16.54 -6.78
N THR A 74 6.56 16.40 -8.11
CA THR A 74 7.16 15.27 -8.79
C THR A 74 8.58 15.02 -8.29
N ASP A 75 9.46 16.01 -8.42
CA ASP A 75 10.85 15.88 -8.00
C ASP A 75 10.97 15.47 -6.53
N ALA A 76 10.29 16.18 -5.64
CA ALA A 76 10.35 15.90 -4.20
C ALA A 76 9.82 14.50 -3.85
N ALA A 77 8.69 14.08 -4.40
CA ALA A 77 8.12 12.76 -4.14
C ALA A 77 9.03 11.63 -4.62
N TRP A 78 9.66 11.78 -5.79
CA TRP A 78 10.62 10.81 -6.31
C TRP A 78 11.82 10.62 -5.38
N GLN A 79 12.36 11.72 -4.88
CA GLN A 79 13.48 11.71 -3.94
C GLN A 79 13.11 10.98 -2.64
N LEU A 80 11.92 11.27 -2.11
CA LEU A 80 11.43 10.66 -0.88
C LEU A 80 11.21 9.15 -1.05
N ILE A 81 10.71 8.71 -2.21
CA ILE A 81 10.57 7.29 -2.55
C ILE A 81 11.95 6.60 -2.59
N LEU A 82 12.91 7.13 -3.37
CA LEU A 82 14.22 6.48 -3.55
C LEU A 82 15.07 6.51 -2.28
N GLY A 83 15.04 7.61 -1.54
CA GLY A 83 15.69 7.73 -0.23
C GLY A 83 15.12 6.71 0.77
N GLY A 84 13.80 6.54 0.79
CA GLY A 84 13.15 5.54 1.63
C GLY A 84 13.50 4.10 1.24
N ILE A 85 13.60 3.78 -0.05
CA ILE A 85 14.06 2.45 -0.52
C ILE A 85 15.50 2.19 -0.05
N ALA A 86 16.38 3.19 -0.12
CA ALA A 86 17.75 3.06 0.35
C ALA A 86 17.82 2.83 1.88
N GLU A 87 17.07 3.60 2.67
CA GLU A 87 17.02 3.46 4.14
C GLU A 87 16.35 2.15 4.60
N GLN A 88 15.43 1.60 3.81
CA GLN A 88 14.66 0.43 4.21
C GLN A 88 15.50 -0.85 4.36
N GLY A 89 16.64 -0.94 3.65
CA GLY A 89 17.56 -2.07 3.76
C GLY A 89 18.07 -2.27 5.19
N PRO A 90 18.84 -1.31 5.72
CA PRO A 90 19.33 -1.33 7.11
C PRO A 90 18.21 -1.54 8.13
N LEU A 91 17.08 -0.84 8.01
CA LEU A 91 15.95 -0.99 8.93
C LEU A 91 15.36 -2.42 8.93
N ASN A 92 15.34 -3.08 7.78
CA ASN A 92 14.88 -4.48 7.71
C ASN A 92 15.84 -5.43 8.43
N ASP A 93 17.14 -5.23 8.27
CA ASP A 93 18.18 -6.06 8.88
C ASP A 93 18.24 -5.84 10.40
N GLU A 94 18.21 -4.59 10.85
CA GLU A 94 18.11 -4.21 12.27
C GLU A 94 16.85 -4.79 12.92
N ALA A 95 15.69 -4.69 12.24
CA ALA A 95 14.45 -5.24 12.77
C ALA A 95 14.58 -6.74 13.08
N MET A 96 15.19 -7.49 12.15
CA MET A 96 15.40 -8.94 12.31
C MET A 96 16.44 -9.27 13.39
N ALA A 97 17.43 -8.41 13.59
CA ALA A 97 18.50 -8.62 14.57
C ALA A 97 18.08 -8.24 16.00
N MET A 98 17.25 -7.20 16.16
CA MET A 98 16.94 -6.61 17.47
C MET A 98 15.64 -7.11 18.09
N PHE A 99 14.66 -7.53 17.29
CA PHE A 99 13.32 -7.84 17.78
C PHE A 99 12.90 -9.27 17.44
N SER A 100 12.33 -9.97 18.41
CA SER A 100 11.71 -11.30 18.21
C SER A 100 10.23 -11.21 17.86
N GLU A 101 9.55 -10.17 18.35
CA GLU A 101 8.12 -9.99 18.14
C GLU A 101 7.82 -9.35 16.78
N ARG A 102 6.89 -9.93 16.04
CA ARG A 102 6.54 -9.46 14.69
C ARG A 102 6.03 -8.03 14.68
N GLN A 103 5.29 -7.62 15.72
CA GLN A 103 4.76 -6.27 15.79
C GLN A 103 5.88 -5.24 15.97
N GLU A 104 6.84 -5.50 16.86
CA GLU A 104 8.01 -4.64 17.07
C GLU A 104 8.88 -4.55 15.80
N GLN A 105 9.09 -5.67 15.10
CA GLN A 105 9.77 -5.67 13.79
C GLN A 105 9.06 -4.77 12.77
N ARG A 106 7.72 -4.80 12.73
CA ARG A 106 6.94 -3.93 11.84
C ARG A 106 7.04 -2.47 12.23
N ASP A 107 6.94 -2.17 13.52
CA ASP A 107 7.00 -0.81 14.05
C ASP A 107 8.39 -0.20 13.78
N HIS A 108 9.47 -0.97 13.95
CA HIS A 108 10.82 -0.54 13.58
C HIS A 108 10.94 -0.27 12.08
N ARG A 109 10.46 -1.18 11.22
CA ARG A 109 10.49 -0.98 9.76
C ARG A 109 9.67 0.22 9.31
N ALA A 110 8.59 0.54 10.02
CA ALA A 110 7.75 1.70 9.75
C ALA A 110 8.36 3.02 10.23
N SER A 111 9.47 2.99 10.98
CA SER A 111 10.19 4.18 11.44
C SER A 111 10.97 4.92 10.34
N ASN A 112 11.01 4.36 9.12
CA ASN A 112 11.65 4.95 7.94
C ASN A 112 11.19 6.40 7.73
N THR A 113 12.10 7.34 7.96
CA THR A 113 11.74 8.75 8.05
C THR A 113 11.41 9.36 6.69
N TRP A 114 12.03 8.85 5.62
CA TRP A 114 11.72 9.26 4.25
C TRP A 114 10.30 8.91 3.84
N TYR A 115 9.83 7.71 4.21
CA TYR A 115 8.46 7.30 3.95
C TYR A 115 7.44 8.08 4.79
N GLN A 116 7.78 8.45 6.03
CA GLN A 116 6.93 9.32 6.85
C GLN A 116 6.86 10.74 6.26
N GLU A 117 7.98 11.29 5.80
CA GLU A 117 8.03 12.58 5.11
C GLU A 117 7.27 12.54 3.78
N LEU A 118 7.40 11.45 3.01
CA LEU A 118 6.61 11.22 1.80
C LEU A 118 5.14 11.37 2.12
N VAL A 119 4.62 10.61 3.09
CA VAL A 119 3.20 10.64 3.49
C VAL A 119 2.73 12.04 3.89
N GLN A 120 3.54 12.78 4.66
CA GLN A 120 3.21 14.16 5.02
C GLN A 120 3.15 15.06 3.79
N PHE A 121 4.07 14.87 2.85
CA PHE A 121 4.18 15.65 1.62
C PHE A 121 3.04 15.36 0.64
N ILE A 122 2.68 14.09 0.46
CA ILE A 122 1.72 13.65 -0.56
C ILE A 122 0.30 13.50 -0.02
N GLY A 123 0.06 13.74 1.27
CA GLY A 123 -1.18 13.35 1.95
C GLY A 123 -2.43 13.84 1.22
N ASP A 124 -2.43 15.09 0.76
CA ASP A 124 -3.57 15.69 0.04
C ASP A 124 -3.84 15.08 -1.33
N TYR A 125 -2.89 14.33 -1.87
CA TYR A 125 -3.04 13.59 -3.11
C TYR A 125 -3.48 12.13 -2.89
N LEU A 126 -3.86 11.77 -1.65
CA LEU A 126 -4.55 10.53 -1.30
C LEU A 126 -6.06 10.72 -1.17
N GLU A 127 -6.62 11.72 -1.85
CA GLU A 127 -8.04 12.04 -1.78
C GLU A 127 -8.95 10.93 -2.33
N ILE A 128 -10.13 10.83 -1.72
CA ILE A 128 -11.20 9.91 -2.09
C ILE A 128 -12.09 10.64 -3.11
N ASP A 129 -12.12 10.17 -4.35
CA ASP A 129 -12.89 10.79 -5.45
C ASP A 129 -14.30 10.19 -5.62
N ARG A 130 -14.64 9.17 -4.82
CA ARG A 130 -15.97 8.57 -4.72
C ARG A 130 -16.64 8.90 -3.38
N PRO A 131 -17.95 8.64 -3.23
CA PRO A 131 -18.64 8.87 -1.96
C PRO A 131 -18.03 8.10 -0.77
N THR A 132 -17.36 6.97 -1.02
CA THR A 132 -16.83 6.09 0.02
C THR A 132 -15.45 5.52 -0.35
N MET A 133 -14.70 5.15 0.69
CA MET A 133 -13.41 4.47 0.60
C MET A 133 -13.61 2.96 0.44
N ALA A 134 -12.68 2.31 -0.25
CA ALA A 134 -12.51 0.87 -0.21
C ALA A 134 -11.13 0.47 0.33
N LEU A 135 -11.11 -0.60 1.11
CA LEU A 135 -9.90 -1.36 1.42
C LEU A 135 -10.09 -2.80 0.95
N TRP A 136 -9.00 -3.53 0.71
CA TRP A 136 -9.10 -4.85 0.14
C TRP A 136 -7.97 -5.79 0.58
N SER A 137 -8.22 -7.09 0.50
CA SER A 137 -7.21 -8.12 0.69
C SER A 137 -7.51 -9.34 -0.16
N GLY A 138 -6.46 -9.95 -0.72
CA GLY A 138 -6.55 -11.16 -1.54
C GLY A 138 -6.21 -10.97 -3.02
N GLY A 139 -5.64 -9.82 -3.42
CA GLY A 139 -5.05 -9.58 -4.75
C GLY A 139 -5.68 -8.40 -5.49
N ILE A 140 -4.92 -7.80 -6.42
CA ILE A 140 -5.19 -6.50 -7.04
C ILE A 140 -6.55 -6.43 -7.75
N ASP A 141 -7.07 -7.53 -8.31
CA ASP A 141 -8.40 -7.57 -8.92
C ASP A 141 -9.51 -7.17 -7.93
N THR A 142 -9.28 -7.36 -6.62
CA THR A 142 -10.20 -6.94 -5.57
C THR A 142 -10.26 -5.42 -5.45
N SER A 143 -9.15 -4.72 -5.70
CA SER A 143 -9.11 -3.26 -5.80
C SER A 143 -9.94 -2.77 -6.98
N VAL A 144 -9.71 -3.38 -8.16
CA VAL A 144 -10.46 -3.06 -9.39
C VAL A 144 -11.94 -3.33 -9.21
N TYR A 145 -12.29 -4.46 -8.58
CA TYR A 145 -13.67 -4.78 -8.23
C TYR A 145 -14.30 -3.73 -7.33
N ALA A 146 -13.65 -3.38 -6.22
CA ALA A 146 -14.12 -2.34 -5.30
C ALA A 146 -14.30 -0.97 -5.99
N ARG A 147 -13.39 -0.63 -6.91
CA ARG A 147 -13.52 0.56 -7.76
C ARG A 147 -14.75 0.51 -8.65
N SER A 148 -15.01 -0.63 -9.29
CA SER A 148 -16.20 -0.82 -10.13
C SER A 148 -17.52 -0.70 -9.35
N LYS A 149 -17.49 -0.97 -8.03
CA LYS A 149 -18.61 -0.81 -7.10
C LYS A 149 -18.84 0.63 -6.65
N GLY A 150 -18.03 1.58 -7.13
CA GLY A 150 -18.18 3.01 -6.82
C GLY A 150 -17.45 3.44 -5.55
N HIS A 151 -16.44 2.68 -5.11
CA HIS A 151 -15.60 3.03 -3.97
C HIS A 151 -14.19 3.47 -4.45
N THR A 152 -13.44 4.17 -3.59
CA THR A 152 -12.05 4.55 -3.89
C THR A 152 -11.09 3.65 -3.12
N PRO A 153 -10.39 2.70 -3.77
CA PRO A 153 -9.23 2.06 -3.17
C PRO A 153 -7.98 2.96 -3.23
N LEU A 154 -6.94 2.63 -2.47
CA LEU A 154 -5.69 3.40 -2.40
C LEU A 154 -5.08 3.62 -3.80
N GLU A 155 -5.04 2.58 -4.62
CA GLU A 155 -4.44 2.61 -5.96
C GLU A 155 -5.25 3.47 -6.95
N SER A 156 -6.47 3.87 -6.59
CA SER A 156 -7.30 4.80 -7.38
C SER A 156 -7.21 6.25 -6.91
N THR A 157 -6.43 6.54 -5.87
CA THR A 157 -6.11 7.93 -5.49
C THR A 157 -5.10 8.53 -6.47
N PRO A 158 -5.03 9.88 -6.62
CA PRO A 158 -4.07 10.51 -7.53
C PRO A 158 -2.62 10.03 -7.35
N PHE A 159 -2.11 10.02 -6.12
CA PHE A 159 -0.74 9.57 -5.87
C PHE A 159 -0.61 8.04 -5.81
N GLY A 160 -1.58 7.34 -5.21
CA GLY A 160 -1.57 5.89 -5.15
C GLY A 160 -1.55 5.24 -6.53
N GLY A 161 -2.30 5.80 -7.48
CA GLY A 161 -2.32 5.34 -8.88
C GLY A 161 -1.06 5.66 -9.68
N VAL A 162 -0.26 6.64 -9.25
CA VAL A 162 1.09 6.85 -9.80
C VAL A 162 2.02 5.74 -9.30
N VAL A 163 2.07 5.50 -7.99
CA VAL A 163 2.98 4.53 -7.38
C VAL A 163 2.66 3.09 -7.80
N ASP A 164 1.38 2.76 -8.01
CA ASP A 164 0.92 1.44 -8.47
C ASP A 164 1.48 1.07 -9.86
N LYS A 165 1.80 2.06 -10.70
CA LYS A 165 2.38 1.84 -12.04
C LYS A 165 3.88 1.58 -12.04
N LEU A 166 4.54 1.69 -10.88
CA LEU A 166 6.00 1.64 -10.77
C LEU A 166 6.45 0.31 -10.20
N SER A 167 7.53 -0.22 -10.77
CA SER A 167 8.20 -1.40 -10.23
C SER A 167 9.09 -1.04 -9.04
N LEU A 168 9.84 0.07 -9.14
CA LEU A 168 10.84 0.66 -8.23
C LEU A 168 12.02 -0.27 -7.87
N THR A 169 11.71 -1.49 -7.48
CA THR A 169 12.65 -2.56 -7.15
C THR A 169 11.94 -3.91 -7.22
N GLU A 170 12.68 -4.95 -7.58
CA GLU A 170 12.20 -6.34 -7.58
C GLU A 170 11.95 -6.85 -6.14
N GLU A 171 12.62 -6.27 -5.14
CA GLU A 171 12.55 -6.70 -3.75
C GLU A 171 11.39 -6.04 -2.99
N TRP A 172 10.28 -6.78 -2.87
CA TRP A 172 9.11 -6.35 -2.12
C TRP A 172 9.39 -5.88 -0.69
N LYS A 173 10.40 -6.44 -0.01
CA LYS A 173 10.76 -6.03 1.36
C LYS A 173 11.12 -4.54 1.50
N PHE A 174 11.45 -3.85 0.41
CA PHE A 174 11.70 -2.40 0.43
C PHE A 174 10.46 -1.57 0.10
N LYS A 175 9.52 -2.13 -0.69
CA LYS A 175 8.27 -1.46 -1.09
C LYS A 175 7.14 -1.62 -0.08
N THR A 176 7.05 -2.79 0.55
CA THR A 176 5.96 -3.09 1.50
C THR A 176 5.86 -2.02 2.62
N PRO A 177 6.96 -1.57 3.25
CA PRO A 177 6.87 -0.53 4.27
C PRO A 177 6.35 0.82 3.74
N MET A 178 6.70 1.21 2.51
CA MET A 178 6.14 2.40 1.84
C MET A 178 4.61 2.26 1.68
N TRP A 179 4.16 1.15 1.12
CA TRP A 179 2.74 0.88 0.93
C TRP A 179 1.98 0.87 2.27
N ASN A 180 2.58 0.34 3.34
CA ASN A 180 1.98 0.35 4.68
C ASN A 180 1.75 1.77 5.20
N VAL A 181 2.73 2.67 5.06
CA VAL A 181 2.56 4.05 5.56
C VAL A 181 1.57 4.83 4.69
N LEU A 182 1.55 4.61 3.37
CA LEU A 182 0.56 5.20 2.45
C LEU A 182 -0.85 4.73 2.79
N SER A 183 -1.02 3.43 3.02
CA SER A 183 -2.26 2.80 3.43
C SER A 183 -2.80 3.39 4.75
N LYS A 184 -1.94 3.56 5.77
CA LYS A 184 -2.32 4.20 7.04
C LYS A 184 -2.73 5.65 6.84
N ALA A 185 -2.04 6.39 5.99
CA ALA A 185 -2.35 7.78 5.67
C ALA A 185 -3.68 7.91 4.93
N PHE A 186 -3.92 7.01 3.98
CA PHE A 186 -5.15 6.94 3.20
C PHE A 186 -6.36 6.69 4.09
N VAL A 187 -6.26 5.74 5.02
CA VAL A 187 -7.31 5.45 6.02
C VAL A 187 -7.75 6.70 6.80
N ASN A 188 -6.82 7.60 7.12
CA ASN A 188 -7.14 8.85 7.83
C ASN A 188 -8.01 9.82 7.00
N ARG A 189 -8.17 9.57 5.69
CA ARG A 189 -9.04 10.35 4.81
C ARG A 189 -10.49 9.88 4.84
N ALA A 190 -10.83 8.81 5.55
CA ALA A 190 -12.20 8.30 5.61
C ALA A 190 -13.18 9.34 6.19
N ARG A 191 -14.23 9.66 5.42
CA ARG A 191 -15.27 10.64 5.80
C ARG A 191 -16.64 10.00 6.04
N GLY A 192 -16.81 8.74 5.68
CA GLY A 192 -18.07 8.00 5.77
C GLY A 192 -17.81 6.50 5.76
N PRO A 193 -18.79 5.67 5.35
CA PRO A 193 -18.62 4.22 5.31
C PRO A 193 -17.36 3.79 4.54
N VAL A 194 -16.64 2.82 5.10
CA VAL A 194 -15.45 2.20 4.50
C VAL A 194 -15.80 0.77 4.16
N HIS A 195 -15.73 0.46 2.87
CA HIS A 195 -16.07 -0.85 2.33
C HIS A 195 -14.82 -1.73 2.23
N ILE A 196 -14.82 -2.87 2.92
CA ILE A 196 -13.68 -3.78 3.02
C ILE A 196 -13.99 -5.04 2.23
N PHE A 197 -13.29 -5.24 1.11
CA PHE A 197 -13.46 -6.38 0.22
C PHE A 197 -12.43 -7.46 0.53
N LEU A 198 -12.89 -8.63 0.96
CA LEU A 198 -12.05 -9.70 1.47
C LEU A 198 -12.18 -10.95 0.60
N ARG A 199 -11.17 -11.19 -0.25
CA ARG A 199 -11.02 -12.45 -1.01
C ARG A 199 -10.19 -13.49 -0.27
N ALA A 200 -9.28 -13.03 0.59
CA ALA A 200 -8.50 -13.88 1.49
C ALA A 200 -8.27 -13.18 2.83
N TYR A 201 -8.46 -13.91 3.93
CA TYR A 201 -8.22 -13.41 5.28
C TYR A 201 -6.81 -13.77 5.77
N ASN A 202 -6.06 -12.74 6.16
CA ASN A 202 -4.79 -12.87 6.84
C ASN A 202 -4.73 -11.85 8.00
N PRO A 203 -4.66 -12.28 9.28
CA PRO A 203 -4.54 -11.37 10.41
C PRO A 203 -3.22 -10.58 10.40
N ASP A 204 -2.20 -11.07 9.69
CA ASP A 204 -0.92 -10.41 9.49
C ASP A 204 -0.90 -9.46 8.28
N SER A 205 -1.99 -9.33 7.52
CA SER A 205 -2.03 -8.38 6.41
C SER A 205 -2.04 -6.93 6.91
N VAL A 206 -1.60 -6.01 6.05
CA VAL A 206 -1.67 -4.56 6.30
C VAL A 206 -3.09 -4.15 6.68
N LEU A 207 -4.08 -4.68 5.94
CA LEU A 207 -5.49 -4.46 6.21
C LEU A 207 -5.88 -4.77 7.66
N ILE A 208 -5.56 -5.98 8.14
CA ILE A 208 -6.04 -6.41 9.46
C ILE A 208 -5.15 -5.86 10.59
N ALA A 209 -3.84 -5.83 10.39
CA ALA A 209 -2.89 -5.46 11.43
C ALA A 209 -2.67 -3.94 11.57
N GLN A 210 -2.95 -3.14 10.55
CA GLN A 210 -2.63 -1.70 10.53
C GLN A 210 -3.83 -0.84 10.15
N GLU A 211 -4.49 -1.11 9.01
CA GLU A 211 -5.59 -0.27 8.52
C GLU A 211 -6.82 -0.32 9.44
N VAL A 212 -7.28 -1.51 9.82
CA VAL A 212 -8.45 -1.68 10.69
C VAL A 212 -8.23 -1.06 12.08
N PRO A 213 -7.10 -1.28 12.77
CA PRO A 213 -6.81 -0.56 14.01
C PRO A 213 -6.79 0.96 13.84
N GLN A 214 -6.20 1.48 12.77
CA GLN A 214 -6.20 2.92 12.49
C GLN A 214 -7.63 3.45 12.23
N LEU A 215 -8.44 2.70 11.48
CA LEU A 215 -9.85 3.06 11.25
C LEU A 215 -10.63 3.15 12.55
N ARG A 216 -10.37 2.29 13.54
CA ARG A 216 -11.04 2.38 14.84
C ARG A 216 -10.74 3.71 15.55
N VAL A 217 -9.54 4.24 15.39
CA VAL A 217 -9.19 5.59 15.88
C VAL A 217 -9.98 6.65 15.12
N VAL A 218 -10.06 6.55 13.79
CA VAL A 218 -10.84 7.47 12.96
C VAL A 218 -12.34 7.43 13.33
N MET A 219 -12.91 6.24 13.52
CA MET A 219 -14.30 6.03 13.92
C MET A 219 -14.63 6.65 15.28
N ALA A 220 -13.67 6.65 16.21
CA ALA A 220 -13.85 7.30 17.51
C ALA A 220 -13.94 8.83 17.39
N LEU A 221 -13.35 9.41 16.34
CA LEU A 221 -13.36 10.85 16.05
C LEU A 221 -14.46 11.25 15.06
N ASN A 222 -14.91 10.32 14.21
CA ASN A 222 -15.93 10.53 13.20
C ASN A 222 -16.94 9.35 13.18
N PRO A 223 -18.12 9.50 13.80
CA PRO A 223 -19.12 8.42 13.91
C PRO A 223 -19.80 8.05 12.58
N ASP A 224 -19.63 8.86 11.53
CA ASP A 224 -20.12 8.53 10.18
C ASP A 224 -19.26 7.46 9.51
N VAL A 225 -18.03 7.27 10.00
CA VAL A 225 -17.14 6.19 9.56
C VAL A 225 -17.62 4.88 10.16
N LYS A 226 -18.05 3.96 9.29
CA LYS A 226 -18.52 2.61 9.64
C LYS A 226 -17.84 1.60 8.73
N LEU A 227 -17.55 0.42 9.28
CA LEU A 227 -16.95 -0.67 8.50
C LEU A 227 -18.03 -1.53 7.87
N VAL A 228 -17.96 -1.71 6.56
CA VAL A 228 -18.85 -2.57 5.78
C VAL A 228 -18.01 -3.65 5.12
N TRP A 229 -18.24 -4.91 5.46
CA TRP A 229 -17.39 -6.03 5.06
C TRP A 229 -18.03 -6.86 3.95
N HIS A 230 -17.27 -7.15 2.90
CA HIS A 230 -17.71 -7.87 1.71
C HIS A 230 -16.84 -9.12 1.52
N PRO A 231 -17.35 -10.34 1.73
CA PRO A 231 -16.63 -11.56 1.41
C PRO A 231 -16.71 -11.79 -0.10
N VAL A 232 -15.57 -11.85 -0.77
CA VAL A 232 -15.48 -11.91 -2.23
C VAL A 232 -14.91 -13.25 -2.67
N TYR A 233 -15.48 -13.83 -3.71
CA TYR A 233 -15.01 -15.04 -4.37
C TYR A 233 -14.84 -14.79 -5.86
N THR A 234 -13.78 -15.33 -6.47
CA THR A 234 -13.62 -15.32 -7.92
C THR A 234 -14.30 -16.56 -8.51
N ALA A 235 -15.41 -16.36 -9.22
CA ALA A 235 -16.15 -17.42 -9.87
C ALA A 235 -15.34 -18.10 -10.98
N ALA A 236 -15.84 -19.25 -11.48
CA ALA A 236 -15.16 -20.02 -12.53
C ALA A 236 -14.99 -19.24 -13.85
N ASP A 237 -15.87 -18.27 -14.12
CA ASP A 237 -15.76 -17.35 -15.26
C ASP A 237 -14.82 -16.16 -15.01
N GLY A 238 -14.11 -16.14 -13.88
CA GLY A 238 -13.16 -15.10 -13.50
C GLY A 238 -13.79 -13.87 -12.85
N LYS A 239 -15.12 -13.80 -12.72
CA LYS A 239 -15.77 -12.63 -12.11
C LYS A 239 -15.71 -12.69 -10.59
N LEU A 240 -15.41 -11.54 -9.97
CA LEU A 240 -15.53 -11.37 -8.53
C LEU A 240 -17.00 -11.15 -8.16
N MET A 241 -17.46 -11.88 -7.15
CA MET A 241 -18.83 -11.87 -6.64
C MET A 241 -18.80 -11.93 -5.11
N GLU A 242 -19.74 -11.30 -4.43
CA GLU A 242 -19.88 -11.42 -2.98
C GLU A 242 -20.64 -12.68 -2.57
N VAL A 243 -20.31 -13.18 -1.38
CA VAL A 243 -20.88 -14.41 -0.82
C VAL A 243 -21.97 -14.08 0.21
N THR A 244 -23.17 -14.65 0.03
CA THR A 244 -24.26 -14.56 1.01
C THR A 244 -24.11 -15.58 2.14
N LYS A 245 -24.81 -15.39 3.27
CA LYS A 245 -24.89 -16.39 4.37
C LYS A 245 -25.42 -17.75 3.93
N LYS A 246 -26.19 -17.80 2.84
CA LYS A 246 -26.72 -19.03 2.26
C LYS A 246 -25.71 -19.72 1.33
N LEU A 247 -24.49 -19.19 1.25
CA LEU A 247 -23.41 -19.66 0.38
C LEU A 247 -23.78 -19.55 -1.10
N GLU A 248 -24.49 -18.47 -1.44
CA GLU A 248 -24.82 -18.09 -2.82
C GLU A 248 -23.90 -16.95 -3.27
N LEU A 249 -23.60 -16.89 -4.56
CA LEU A 249 -22.88 -15.76 -5.15
C LEU A 249 -23.88 -14.69 -5.57
N THR A 250 -23.62 -13.45 -5.17
CA THR A 250 -24.39 -12.26 -5.56
C THR A 250 -23.45 -11.11 -5.90
N THR A 251 -24.02 -9.97 -6.30
CA THR A 251 -23.27 -8.74 -6.56
C THR A 251 -23.34 -7.74 -5.41
N ASP A 252 -24.01 -8.05 -4.30
CA ASP A 252 -24.37 -7.06 -3.27
C ASP A 252 -24.51 -7.62 -1.84
N ALA A 253 -23.69 -8.60 -1.45
CA ALA A 253 -23.64 -9.05 -0.06
C ALA A 253 -22.66 -8.20 0.78
N SER A 254 -23.07 -7.83 2.00
CA SER A 254 -22.24 -7.12 2.95
C SER A 254 -22.63 -7.40 4.40
N TYR A 255 -21.69 -7.17 5.32
CA TYR A 255 -21.81 -7.49 6.74
C TYR A 255 -21.23 -6.37 7.60
N SER A 256 -21.80 -6.16 8.79
CA SER A 256 -21.32 -5.14 9.72
C SER A 256 -20.13 -5.59 10.55
N SER A 257 -19.76 -6.88 10.52
CA SER A 257 -18.66 -7.41 11.31
C SER A 257 -17.66 -8.19 10.47
N ARG A 258 -16.39 -8.05 10.85
CA ARG A 258 -15.27 -8.83 10.29
C ARG A 258 -15.52 -10.32 10.45
N ASP A 259 -15.88 -10.75 11.65
CA ASP A 259 -15.94 -12.17 11.99
C ASP A 259 -17.03 -12.88 11.19
N GLU A 260 -18.18 -12.24 10.99
CA GLU A 260 -19.23 -12.75 10.10
C GLU A 260 -18.79 -12.82 8.63
N CYS A 261 -18.14 -11.77 8.11
CA CYS A 261 -17.59 -11.78 6.76
C CYS A 261 -16.55 -12.91 6.57
N VAL A 262 -15.63 -13.07 7.52
CA VAL A 262 -14.60 -14.13 7.48
C VAL A 262 -15.25 -15.51 7.55
N GLN A 263 -16.22 -15.71 8.44
CA GLN A 263 -16.94 -16.97 8.57
C GLN A 263 -17.65 -17.34 7.27
N VAL A 264 -18.40 -16.42 6.67
CA VAL A 264 -19.11 -16.65 5.40
C VAL A 264 -18.14 -16.99 4.26
N LEU A 265 -17.02 -16.26 4.16
CA LEU A 265 -15.98 -16.54 3.17
C LEU A 265 -15.39 -17.95 3.37
N TYR A 266 -15.07 -18.32 4.60
CA TYR A 266 -14.47 -19.61 4.92
C TYR A 266 -15.44 -20.77 4.69
N ASP A 267 -16.71 -20.62 5.08
CA ASP A 267 -17.73 -21.64 4.82
C ASP A 267 -17.95 -21.85 3.32
N TYR A 268 -17.94 -20.78 2.52
CA TYR A 268 -18.06 -20.91 1.08
C TYR A 268 -16.85 -21.60 0.48
N LEU A 269 -15.63 -21.16 0.82
CA LEU A 269 -14.41 -21.81 0.33
C LEU A 269 -14.35 -23.28 0.75
N ARG A 270 -14.81 -23.64 1.95
CA ARG A 270 -14.79 -25.02 2.43
C ARG A 270 -15.87 -25.91 1.81
N LEU A 271 -17.09 -25.40 1.65
CA LEU A 271 -18.27 -26.21 1.29
C LEU A 271 -18.68 -26.10 -0.17
N LYS A 272 -18.30 -25.02 -0.86
CA LYS A 272 -18.77 -24.68 -2.21
C LYS A 272 -17.66 -24.43 -3.22
N HIS A 273 -16.40 -24.34 -2.80
CA HIS A 273 -15.30 -24.21 -3.76
C HIS A 273 -15.28 -25.42 -4.70
N ASP A 274 -15.29 -25.12 -6.00
CA ASP A 274 -15.04 -26.11 -7.04
C ASP A 274 -13.53 -26.28 -7.19
N PRO A 275 -12.97 -27.48 -6.95
CA PRO A 275 -11.54 -27.75 -7.13
C PRO A 275 -11.03 -27.48 -8.56
N ALA A 276 -11.91 -27.46 -9.58
CA ALA A 276 -11.54 -27.09 -10.94
C ALA A 276 -11.43 -25.57 -11.16
N ASN A 277 -11.89 -24.75 -10.21
CA ASN A 277 -11.82 -23.29 -10.32
C ASN A 277 -10.45 -22.74 -9.91
N ALA A 278 -9.53 -22.71 -10.88
CA ALA A 278 -8.20 -22.15 -10.72
C ALA A 278 -8.18 -20.68 -10.24
N ASN A 279 -9.22 -19.89 -10.54
CA ASN A 279 -9.27 -18.47 -10.18
C ASN A 279 -9.38 -18.21 -8.67
N SER A 280 -9.81 -19.21 -7.90
CA SER A 280 -9.93 -19.12 -6.43
C SER A 280 -9.07 -20.16 -5.69
N GLU A 281 -8.24 -20.92 -6.40
CA GLU A 281 -7.39 -21.97 -5.83
C GLU A 281 -6.47 -21.42 -4.73
N ARG A 282 -5.84 -20.26 -4.97
CA ARG A 282 -4.97 -19.61 -3.98
C ARG A 282 -5.73 -19.24 -2.70
N ALA A 283 -6.90 -18.62 -2.82
CA ALA A 283 -7.70 -18.22 -1.67
C ALA A 283 -8.16 -19.45 -0.86
N HIS A 284 -8.55 -20.51 -1.56
CA HIS A 284 -8.88 -21.79 -0.97
C HIS A 284 -7.69 -22.41 -0.22
N ALA A 285 -6.52 -22.49 -0.86
CA ALA A 285 -5.30 -23.04 -0.27
C ALA A 285 -4.83 -22.25 0.97
N GLU A 286 -4.85 -20.92 0.92
CA GLU A 286 -4.52 -20.07 2.07
C GLU A 286 -5.49 -20.28 3.23
N MET A 287 -6.79 -20.42 2.97
CA MET A 287 -7.81 -20.75 3.98
C MET A 287 -7.56 -22.14 4.58
N SER A 288 -7.33 -23.17 3.76
CA SER A 288 -7.07 -24.54 4.24
C SER A 288 -5.83 -24.61 5.12
N ALA A 289 -4.75 -23.92 4.72
CA ALA A 289 -3.52 -23.86 5.51
C ALA A 289 -3.76 -23.22 6.91
N ARG A 290 -4.62 -22.21 6.98
CA ARG A 290 -4.98 -21.55 8.25
C ARG A 290 -5.85 -22.40 9.15
N LEU A 291 -6.87 -23.05 8.59
CA LEU A 291 -7.70 -23.97 9.37
C LEU A 291 -6.85 -25.08 9.99
N LYS A 292 -5.91 -25.63 9.19
CA LYS A 292 -4.93 -26.62 9.67
C LYS A 292 -4.04 -26.07 10.79
N ALA A 293 -3.50 -24.86 10.63
CA ALA A 293 -2.66 -24.22 11.65
C ALA A 293 -3.42 -23.97 12.97
N ASN A 294 -4.74 -23.76 12.90
CA ASN A 294 -5.61 -23.55 14.06
C ASN A 294 -6.19 -24.85 14.66
N GLY A 295 -5.73 -26.03 14.20
CA GLY A 295 -6.15 -27.32 14.75
C GLY A 295 -7.51 -27.83 14.27
N ASN A 296 -8.10 -27.24 13.22
CA ASN A 296 -9.33 -27.75 12.62
C ASN A 296 -9.00 -28.83 11.58
N PRO A 297 -9.56 -30.06 11.69
CA PRO A 297 -9.43 -31.08 10.66
C PRO A 297 -10.19 -30.67 9.39
N GLN A 298 -9.71 -31.15 8.22
CA GLN A 298 -10.30 -30.88 6.90
C GLN A 298 -11.72 -31.44 6.77
#